data_AF-A0A7C1KVT7-F1
#
_entry.id   AF-A0A7C1KVT7-F1
#
_cell.length_a   1.000
_cell.length_b   1.000
_cell.length_c   1.000
_cell.angle_alpha   90.00
_cell.angle_beta   90.00
_cell.angle_gamma   90.00
#
_symmetry.space_group_name_H-M   'P 1'
#
loop_
_entity.id
_entity.type
_entity.pdbx_description
1 polymer ?
#
loop_
_entity_poly.entity_id
_entity_poly.type
_entity_poly.pdbx_seq_one_letter_code
_entity_poly.pdbx_strand_id
1 'polypeptide(L)'
;MVQCNECGSKLKKGDSFCSQCGAKIAVLKAQAKPVKTRSKSVGKKTVKPSSVKKSIKSQAPSEPVKKEGAVDLTDDVKRRLKAELEISIKAFKRGDITLEEFQDIKKSIVAKARAGFYNASSGPLSPAPTSTPKAVPPPVPSPMPAQFEPEPFVPAYTIPEPSLRRTSDPAPTGDLYKPMRRLDEPLFSKLWYLAPVIFNLIGGLIAYFAIKPSDEKSAKKMLAIGAVSFILVAAGAGYYSYTTNFFGGQKDVAPPPTGIVIEG
;
A
#
# COMPACT_ATOMS: atom_id res chain seq x y z
N MET A 1 -22.34 -32.25 -10.16
CA MET A 1 -22.82 -30.85 -10.12
C MET A 1 -23.24 -30.56 -8.70
N VAL A 2 -22.95 -29.39 -8.15
CA VAL A 2 -23.36 -29.02 -6.78
C VAL A 2 -24.56 -28.08 -6.90
N GLN A 3 -25.60 -28.27 -6.10
CA GLN A 3 -26.78 -27.41 -6.08
C GLN A 3 -26.78 -26.58 -4.80
N CYS A 4 -27.35 -25.37 -4.87
CA CYS A 4 -27.52 -24.52 -3.70
C CYS A 4 -28.64 -25.10 -2.81
N ASN A 5 -28.38 -25.27 -1.51
CA ASN A 5 -29.39 -25.76 -0.57
C ASN A 5 -30.54 -24.78 -0.34
N GLU A 6 -30.32 -23.48 -0.58
CA GLU A 6 -31.35 -22.44 -0.35
C GLU A 6 -32.26 -22.23 -1.57
N CYS A 7 -31.71 -22.20 -2.77
CA CYS A 7 -32.47 -21.81 -3.98
C CYS A 7 -32.47 -22.86 -5.11
N GLY A 8 -31.75 -23.98 -4.95
CA GLY A 8 -31.71 -25.06 -5.96
C GLY A 8 -30.91 -24.74 -7.23
N SER A 9 -30.27 -23.57 -7.34
CA SER A 9 -29.48 -23.22 -8.54
C SER A 9 -28.25 -24.12 -8.70
N LYS A 10 -27.89 -24.41 -9.96
CA LYS A 10 -26.72 -25.22 -10.32
C LYS A 10 -25.45 -24.38 -10.22
N LEU A 11 -24.51 -24.82 -9.39
CA LEU A 11 -23.26 -24.11 -9.11
C LEU A 11 -22.04 -24.80 -9.73
N LYS A 12 -21.06 -24.00 -10.14
CA LYS A 12 -19.79 -24.52 -10.66
C LYS A 12 -18.93 -25.01 -9.49
N LYS A 13 -18.14 -26.07 -9.71
CA LYS A 13 -17.22 -26.59 -8.69
C LYS A 13 -16.15 -25.53 -8.40
N GLY A 14 -16.18 -24.95 -7.20
CA GLY A 14 -15.20 -23.95 -6.74
C GLY A 14 -15.81 -22.65 -6.22
N ASP A 15 -17.09 -22.40 -6.48
CA ASP A 15 -17.76 -21.18 -6.00
C ASP A 15 -17.99 -21.23 -4.49
N SER A 16 -17.65 -20.13 -3.81
CA SER A 16 -17.80 -19.99 -2.34
C SER A 16 -19.20 -19.51 -1.93
N PHE A 17 -19.96 -18.96 -2.88
CA PHE A 17 -21.28 -18.37 -2.66
C PHE A 17 -22.19 -18.63 -3.87
N CYS A 18 -23.50 -18.67 -3.65
CA CYS A 18 -24.48 -18.75 -4.71
C CYS A 18 -24.69 -17.38 -5.38
N SER A 19 -24.55 -17.30 -6.70
CA SER A 19 -24.76 -16.05 -7.46
C SER A 19 -26.22 -15.62 -7.56
N GLN A 20 -27.18 -16.48 -7.21
CA GLN A 20 -28.61 -16.17 -7.28
C GLN A 20 -29.18 -15.69 -5.93
N CYS A 21 -28.80 -16.33 -4.82
CA CYS A 21 -29.36 -15.99 -3.49
C CYS A 21 -28.32 -15.46 -2.50
N GLY A 22 -27.03 -15.41 -2.86
CA GLY A 22 -25.95 -14.95 -1.97
C GLY A 22 -25.58 -15.92 -0.85
N ALA A 23 -26.23 -17.08 -0.73
CA ALA A 23 -25.96 -18.04 0.32
C ALA A 23 -24.53 -18.61 0.23
N LYS A 24 -23.86 -18.71 1.38
CA LYS A 24 -22.49 -19.22 1.50
C LYS A 24 -22.48 -20.75 1.42
N ILE A 25 -21.71 -21.30 0.49
CA ILE A 25 -21.65 -22.75 0.28
C ILE A 25 -20.45 -23.29 1.07
N ALA A 26 -20.73 -24.07 2.11
CA ALA A 26 -19.69 -24.77 2.85
C ALA A 26 -19.16 -25.94 1.99
N VAL A 27 -18.15 -25.68 1.16
CA VAL A 27 -17.47 -26.74 0.40
C VAL A 27 -16.64 -27.58 1.38
N LEU A 28 -17.23 -28.63 1.92
CA LEU A 28 -16.51 -29.69 2.63
C LEU A 28 -15.59 -30.37 1.60
N LYS A 29 -14.32 -29.95 1.56
CA LYS A 29 -13.28 -30.59 0.75
C LYS A 29 -13.19 -32.06 1.15
N ALA A 30 -13.67 -32.94 0.26
CA ALA A 30 -13.39 -34.36 0.31
C ALA A 30 -11.86 -34.56 0.26
N GLN A 31 -11.29 -34.93 1.40
CA GLN A 31 -9.88 -35.26 1.52
C GLN A 31 -9.61 -36.60 0.84
N ALA A 32 -9.02 -36.57 -0.36
CA ALA A 32 -8.28 -37.70 -0.89
C ALA A 32 -6.94 -37.80 -0.14
N LYS A 33 -6.85 -38.73 0.81
CA LYS A 33 -5.62 -39.11 1.53
C LYS A 33 -4.63 -39.79 0.56
N PRO A 34 -3.31 -39.66 0.77
CA PRO A 34 -2.41 -40.79 0.65
C PRO A 34 -1.98 -41.26 2.05
N VAL A 35 -2.33 -42.51 2.34
CA VAL A 35 -1.96 -43.26 3.54
C VAL A 35 -0.44 -43.49 3.53
N LYS A 36 0.28 -42.95 4.52
CA LYS A 36 1.60 -43.43 4.91
C LYS A 36 1.46 -44.35 6.12
N THR A 37 1.60 -45.65 5.85
CA THR A 37 1.64 -46.69 6.88
C THR A 37 2.95 -46.60 7.66
N ARG A 38 2.78 -46.77 8.95
CA ARG A 38 3.71 -46.56 10.06
C ARG A 38 4.30 -47.91 10.43
N SER A 39 5.62 -48.08 10.35
CA SER A 39 6.32 -49.22 10.96
C SER A 39 7.09 -48.75 12.19
N LYS A 40 6.60 -49.17 13.37
CA LYS A 40 7.34 -49.20 14.64
C LYS A 40 8.11 -50.53 14.72
N SER A 41 9.36 -50.50 15.14
CA SER A 41 9.98 -51.51 16.00
C SER A 41 11.26 -50.91 16.62
N VAL A 42 11.26 -50.67 17.94
CA VAL A 42 11.79 -51.53 19.02
C VAL A 42 13.32 -51.46 19.16
N GLY A 43 13.76 -50.95 20.31
CA GLY A 43 14.81 -51.60 21.11
C GLY A 43 16.27 -51.15 20.95
N LYS A 44 16.72 -50.40 21.99
CA LYS A 44 17.88 -50.76 22.84
C LYS A 44 19.29 -50.77 22.20
N LYS A 45 20.11 -49.76 22.54
CA LYS A 45 21.32 -49.91 23.39
C LYS A 45 22.12 -48.59 23.47
N THR A 46 22.42 -48.25 24.71
CA THR A 46 23.51 -47.39 25.18
C THR A 46 24.88 -47.76 24.59
N VAL A 47 25.61 -46.81 23.99
CA VAL A 47 27.06 -46.61 24.14
C VAL A 47 27.42 -45.15 23.79
N LYS A 48 28.04 -44.43 24.73
CA LYS A 48 29.02 -43.34 24.51
C LYS A 48 30.37 -43.87 25.01
N PRO A 49 31.53 -43.23 24.77
CA PRO A 49 31.94 -42.31 23.70
C PRO A 49 33.29 -42.74 23.07
N SER A 50 33.65 -42.25 21.87
CA SER A 50 35.07 -41.94 21.56
C SER A 50 35.25 -41.29 20.19
N SER A 51 35.75 -40.06 20.24
CA SER A 51 36.92 -39.56 19.50
C SER A 51 37.33 -40.31 18.23
N VAL A 52 36.94 -39.79 17.07
CA VAL A 52 37.73 -39.95 15.83
C VAL A 52 37.78 -38.60 15.10
N LYS A 53 38.97 -38.00 15.15
CA LYS A 53 39.46 -37.00 14.20
C LYS A 53 39.23 -37.51 12.76
N LYS A 54 38.59 -36.72 11.91
CA LYS A 54 38.85 -36.77 10.47
C LYS A 54 38.91 -35.37 9.89
N SER A 55 40.16 -34.96 9.68
CA SER A 55 40.59 -33.88 8.78
C SER A 55 40.28 -34.26 7.32
N ILE A 56 40.30 -33.25 6.44
CA ILE A 56 40.21 -33.27 4.96
C ILE A 56 38.74 -33.21 4.51
N LYS A 57 38.25 -32.21 3.75
CA LYS A 57 38.86 -31.60 2.56
C LYS A 57 38.27 -30.22 2.24
N SER A 58 39.17 -29.35 1.82
CA SER A 58 39.00 -28.05 1.18
C SER A 58 38.23 -28.14 -0.15
N GLN A 59 37.66 -27.00 -0.54
CA GLN A 59 37.30 -26.54 -1.90
C GLN A 59 35.93 -26.96 -2.46
N ALA A 60 35.00 -26.00 -2.41
CA ALA A 60 34.48 -25.36 -3.62
C ALA A 60 33.99 -23.94 -3.27
N PRO A 61 34.54 -22.87 -3.87
CA PRO A 61 33.93 -21.54 -3.84
C PRO A 61 32.70 -21.59 -4.75
N SER A 62 31.51 -21.55 -4.18
CA SER A 62 30.31 -21.23 -4.97
C SER A 62 30.42 -19.76 -5.38
N GLU A 63 30.77 -19.54 -6.64
CA GLU A 63 30.71 -18.23 -7.27
C GLU A 63 29.33 -17.59 -7.00
N PRO A 64 29.29 -16.34 -6.53
CA PRO A 64 28.04 -15.61 -6.50
C PRO A 64 27.61 -15.36 -7.93
N VAL A 65 26.51 -15.99 -8.34
CA VAL A 65 25.79 -15.67 -9.57
C VAL A 65 25.49 -14.17 -9.55
N LYS A 66 26.32 -13.42 -10.30
CA LYS A 66 26.14 -12.00 -10.56
C LYS A 66 24.78 -11.84 -11.22
N LYS A 67 23.92 -11.04 -10.58
CA LYS A 67 22.76 -10.46 -11.26
C LYS A 67 23.30 -9.50 -12.31
N GLU A 68 23.44 -9.98 -13.54
CA GLU A 68 23.70 -9.15 -14.72
C GLU A 68 22.60 -8.09 -14.80
N GLY A 69 22.98 -6.84 -14.55
CA GLY A 69 22.06 -5.70 -14.50
C GLY A 69 22.39 -4.66 -13.43
N ALA A 70 23.22 -5.01 -12.44
CA ALA A 70 23.84 -4.02 -11.57
C ALA A 70 25.05 -3.42 -12.31
N VAL A 71 24.81 -2.37 -13.10
CA VAL A 71 25.87 -1.50 -13.60
C VAL A 71 26.50 -0.85 -12.37
N ASP A 72 27.73 -1.26 -12.03
CA ASP A 72 28.53 -0.63 -10.99
C ASP A 72 28.83 0.81 -11.44
N LEU A 73 27.97 1.73 -11.00
CA LEU A 73 28.14 3.16 -11.22
C LEU A 73 29.37 3.60 -10.43
N THR A 74 30.37 4.15 -11.13
CA THR A 74 31.58 4.67 -10.48
C THR A 74 31.20 5.75 -9.46
N ASP A 75 31.92 5.81 -8.34
CA ASP A 75 31.62 6.75 -7.25
C ASP A 75 31.60 8.22 -7.71
N ASP A 76 32.38 8.55 -8.75
CA ASP A 76 32.41 9.87 -9.35
C ASP A 76 31.11 10.24 -10.06
N VAL A 77 30.50 9.30 -10.78
CA VAL A 77 29.20 9.50 -11.44
C VAL A 77 28.10 9.72 -10.40
N LYS A 78 28.16 8.95 -9.29
CA LYS A 78 27.23 9.12 -8.17
C LYS A 78 27.34 10.50 -7.51
N ARG A 79 28.55 11.03 -7.35
CA ARG A 79 28.78 12.39 -6.83
C ARG A 79 28.20 13.46 -7.77
N ARG A 80 28.41 13.35 -9.08
CA ARG A 80 27.88 14.30 -10.07
C ARG A 80 26.35 14.30 -10.13
N LEU A 81 25.74 13.11 -10.17
CA LEU A 81 24.28 12.94 -10.12
C LEU A 81 23.68 13.54 -8.85
N LYS A 82 24.33 13.33 -7.71
CA LYS A 82 23.89 13.90 -6.43
C LYS A 82 23.95 15.44 -6.45
N ALA A 83 25.00 16.02 -7.03
CA ALA A 83 25.14 17.47 -7.12
C ALA A 83 24.06 18.11 -8.01
N GLU A 84 23.77 17.55 -9.18
CA GLU A 84 22.69 18.06 -10.07
C GLU A 84 21.30 17.94 -9.41
N LEU A 85 21.06 16.83 -8.71
CA LEU A 85 19.80 16.64 -7.98
C LEU A 85 19.66 17.63 -6.82
N GLU A 86 20.75 17.96 -6.12
CA GLU A 86 20.70 18.93 -5.03
C GLU A 86 20.43 20.36 -5.51
N ILE A 87 20.97 20.74 -6.67
CA ILE A 87 20.70 22.04 -7.31
C ILE A 87 19.21 22.16 -7.68
N SER A 88 18.64 21.12 -8.31
CA SER A 88 17.21 21.12 -8.67
C SER A 88 16.28 21.10 -7.45
N ILE A 89 16.64 20.39 -6.37
CA ILE A 89 15.87 20.44 -5.12
C ILE A 89 15.90 21.84 -4.48
N LYS A 90 17.05 22.53 -4.53
CA LYS A 90 17.15 23.91 -4.02
C LYS A 90 16.31 24.89 -4.83
N ALA A 91 16.29 24.77 -6.16
CA ALA A 91 15.43 25.57 -7.03
C ALA A 91 13.93 25.30 -6.77
N PHE A 92 13.54 24.04 -6.61
CA PHE A 92 12.15 23.67 -6.28
C PHE A 92 11.71 24.24 -4.92
N LYS A 93 12.58 24.21 -3.91
CA LYS A 93 12.31 24.81 -2.60
C LYS A 93 12.17 26.33 -2.64
N ARG A 94 12.82 27.01 -3.59
CA ARG A 94 12.68 28.47 -3.80
C ARG A 94 11.38 28.84 -4.53
N GLY A 95 10.68 27.86 -5.10
CA GLY A 95 9.52 28.11 -5.96
C GLY A 95 9.89 28.59 -7.36
N ASP A 96 11.17 28.50 -7.74
CA ASP A 96 11.67 28.93 -9.06
C ASP A 96 11.24 27.98 -10.19
N ILE A 97 10.83 26.76 -9.84
CA ILE A 97 10.39 25.71 -10.77
C ILE A 97 9.14 25.02 -10.25
N THR A 98 8.27 24.67 -11.18
CA THR A 98 7.04 23.91 -10.92
C THR A 98 7.32 22.43 -10.67
N LEU A 99 6.34 21.71 -10.13
CA LEU A 99 6.46 20.27 -9.87
C LEU A 99 6.67 19.47 -11.16
N GLU A 100 6.06 19.90 -12.26
CA GLU A 100 6.19 19.24 -13.57
C GLU A 100 7.61 19.38 -14.12
N GLU A 101 8.19 20.58 -14.08
CA GLU A 101 9.58 20.84 -14.47
C GLU A 101 10.56 20.03 -13.61
N PHE A 102 10.30 19.90 -12.31
CA PHE A 102 11.12 19.07 -11.43
C PHE A 102 11.07 17.59 -11.82
N GLN A 103 9.89 17.06 -12.18
CA GLN A 103 9.76 15.67 -12.65
C GLN A 103 10.49 15.44 -13.98
N ASP A 104 10.42 16.39 -14.90
CA ASP A 104 11.12 16.28 -16.19
C ASP A 104 12.64 16.40 -16.05
N ILE A 105 13.13 17.26 -15.15
CA ILE A 105 14.55 17.28 -14.76
C ILE A 105 14.97 15.90 -14.25
N LYS A 106 14.19 15.28 -13.35
CA LYS A 106 14.50 13.93 -12.82
C LYS A 106 14.54 12.87 -13.92
N LYS A 107 13.58 12.88 -14.85
CA LYS A 107 13.56 11.95 -16.00
C LYS A 107 14.78 12.18 -16.90
N SER A 108 15.14 13.43 -17.17
CA SER A 108 16.28 13.77 -18.02
C SER A 108 17.63 13.32 -17.42
N ILE A 109 17.80 13.43 -16.10
CA ILE A 109 19.00 12.97 -15.39
C ILE A 109 19.12 11.44 -15.49
N VAL A 110 18.01 10.71 -15.32
CA VAL A 110 17.99 9.24 -15.47
C VAL A 110 18.27 8.83 -16.92
N ALA A 111 17.72 9.55 -17.90
CA ALA A 111 17.99 9.31 -19.31
C ALA A 111 19.47 9.54 -19.66
N LYS A 112 20.08 10.64 -19.17
CA LYS A 112 21.52 10.92 -19.33
C LYS A 112 22.39 9.85 -18.68
N ALA A 113 22.01 9.37 -17.49
CA ALA A 113 22.72 8.30 -16.81
C ALA A 113 22.69 6.99 -17.60
N ARG A 114 21.53 6.62 -18.16
CA ARG A 114 21.37 5.43 -19.00
C ARG A 114 22.13 5.53 -20.32
N ALA A 115 22.18 6.72 -20.91
CA ALA A 115 22.91 6.97 -22.15
C ALA A 115 24.45 7.07 -21.95
N GLY A 116 24.95 6.90 -20.72
CA GLY A 116 26.39 6.87 -20.45
C GLY A 116 27.09 8.22 -20.52
N PHE A 117 26.35 9.34 -20.54
CA PHE A 117 26.92 10.69 -20.68
C PHE A 117 27.91 11.06 -19.57
N TYR A 118 27.81 10.43 -18.39
CA TYR A 118 28.71 10.70 -17.26
C TYR A 118 29.99 9.86 -17.27
N ASN A 119 30.11 8.86 -18.16
CA ASN A 119 31.30 8.01 -18.28
C ASN A 119 32.34 8.58 -19.26
N ALA A 120 31.94 9.52 -20.13
CA ALA A 120 32.88 10.23 -20.98
C ALA A 120 33.59 11.30 -20.15
N SER A 121 34.92 11.19 -20.07
CA SER A 121 35.86 12.19 -19.57
C SER A 121 35.84 13.49 -20.40
N SER A 122 34.68 14.13 -20.58
CA SER A 122 34.62 15.52 -21.00
C SER A 122 35.03 16.38 -19.81
N GLY A 123 36.01 17.25 -20.02
CA GLY A 123 36.64 18.11 -19.03
C GLY A 123 35.69 19.03 -18.23
N PRO A 124 36.25 19.96 -17.43
CA PRO A 124 35.48 20.80 -16.53
C PRO A 124 34.31 21.46 -17.24
N LEU A 125 33.12 21.36 -16.64
CA LEU A 125 31.88 21.92 -17.16
C LEU A 125 32.10 23.37 -17.56
N SER A 126 32.00 23.66 -18.86
CA SER A 126 31.68 25.01 -19.31
C SER A 126 30.41 25.45 -18.59
N PRO A 127 30.33 26.70 -18.10
CA PRO A 127 29.13 27.22 -17.50
C PRO A 127 27.98 27.03 -18.47
N ALA A 128 26.84 26.56 -17.94
CA ALA A 128 25.63 26.34 -18.69
C ALA A 128 25.35 27.55 -19.61
N PRO A 129 24.89 27.36 -20.86
CA PRO A 129 24.46 28.48 -21.67
C PRO A 129 23.38 29.20 -20.89
N THR A 130 23.67 30.43 -20.47
CA THR A 130 22.70 31.39 -19.97
C THR A 130 21.52 31.32 -20.92
N SER A 131 20.39 30.79 -20.45
CA SER A 131 19.18 30.68 -21.23
C SER A 131 18.83 32.08 -21.70
N THR A 132 19.12 32.35 -22.96
CA THR A 132 18.57 33.47 -23.69
C THR A 132 17.06 33.42 -23.46
N PRO A 133 16.41 34.52 -23.04
CA PRO A 133 14.97 34.54 -22.85
C PRO A 133 14.34 34.11 -24.17
N LYS A 134 13.75 32.90 -24.15
CA LYS A 134 13.04 32.36 -25.29
C LYS A 134 11.89 33.33 -25.55
N ALA A 135 11.97 34.03 -26.68
CA ALA A 135 10.95 34.97 -27.14
C ALA A 135 9.59 34.30 -26.97
N VAL A 136 8.76 34.94 -26.14
CA VAL A 136 7.38 34.54 -25.89
C VAL A 136 6.71 34.41 -27.26
N PRO A 137 6.28 33.20 -27.69
CA PRO A 137 5.53 33.09 -28.93
C PRO A 137 4.24 33.91 -28.77
N PRO A 138 3.80 34.63 -29.82
CA PRO A 138 2.59 35.41 -29.76
C PRO A 138 1.41 34.53 -29.31
N PRO A 139 0.46 35.08 -28.54
CA PRO A 139 -0.67 34.32 -28.03
C PRO A 139 -1.40 33.67 -29.20
N VAL A 140 -1.45 32.34 -29.17
CA VAL A 140 -2.29 31.57 -30.09
C VAL A 140 -3.73 32.00 -29.82
N PRO A 141 -4.49 32.47 -30.84
CA PRO A 141 -5.87 32.86 -30.66
C PRO A 141 -6.66 31.67 -30.13
N SER A 142 -7.33 31.88 -28.99
CA SER A 142 -8.21 30.89 -28.39
C SER A 142 -9.19 30.36 -29.44
N PRO A 143 -9.34 29.02 -29.58
CA PRO A 143 -10.37 28.47 -30.43
C PRO A 143 -11.72 28.98 -29.93
N MET A 144 -12.48 29.61 -30.83
CA MET A 144 -13.83 30.08 -30.54
C MET A 144 -14.65 28.91 -29.97
N PRO A 145 -15.51 29.16 -28.96
CA PRO A 145 -16.42 28.13 -28.48
C PRO A 145 -17.26 27.66 -29.66
N ALA A 146 -17.18 26.36 -29.95
CA ALA A 146 -18.05 25.71 -30.91
C ALA A 146 -19.49 26.07 -30.55
N GLN A 147 -20.21 26.62 -31.53
CA GLN A 147 -21.62 26.94 -31.39
C GLN A 147 -22.34 25.67 -30.94
N PHE A 148 -22.87 25.73 -29.72
CA PHE A 148 -23.69 24.67 -29.15
C PHE A 148 -24.97 24.65 -29.96
N GLU A 149 -25.10 23.67 -30.85
CA GLU A 149 -26.34 23.37 -31.56
C GLU A 149 -27.40 23.05 -30.48
N PRO A 150 -28.52 23.79 -30.42
CA PRO A 150 -29.54 23.54 -29.42
C PRO A 150 -30.15 22.16 -29.70
N GLU A 151 -29.92 21.22 -28.77
CA GLU A 151 -30.57 19.92 -28.83
C GLU A 151 -32.10 20.09 -28.92
N PRO A 152 -32.77 19.28 -29.75
CA PRO A 152 -34.22 19.39 -29.94
C PRO A 152 -34.93 19.18 -28.61
N PHE A 153 -35.73 20.18 -28.24
CA PHE A 153 -36.59 20.21 -27.07
C PHE A 153 -37.44 18.94 -26.99
N VAL A 154 -37.04 18.01 -26.14
CA VAL A 154 -37.82 16.81 -25.86
C VAL A 154 -39.02 17.23 -25.01
N PRO A 155 -40.27 17.05 -25.46
CA PRO A 155 -41.43 17.41 -24.66
C PRO A 155 -41.40 16.60 -23.37
N ALA A 156 -41.45 17.31 -22.25
CA ALA A 156 -41.52 16.73 -20.92
C ALA A 156 -42.70 15.76 -20.87
N TYR A 157 -42.40 14.46 -20.86
CA TYR A 157 -43.39 13.46 -20.50
C TYR A 157 -43.80 13.76 -19.06
N THR A 158 -45.03 14.25 -18.93
CA THR A 158 -45.74 14.40 -17.66
C THR A 158 -45.89 13.02 -17.06
N ILE A 159 -44.94 12.66 -16.20
CA ILE A 159 -45.10 11.52 -15.31
C ILE A 159 -46.25 11.89 -14.37
N PRO A 160 -47.39 11.16 -14.39
CA PRO A 160 -48.48 11.43 -13.48
C PRO A 160 -47.94 11.30 -12.05
N GLU A 161 -47.99 12.41 -11.32
CA GLU A 161 -47.55 12.52 -9.94
C GLU A 161 -48.26 11.42 -9.14
N PRO A 162 -47.55 10.41 -8.61
CA PRO A 162 -48.17 9.40 -7.80
C PRO A 162 -48.77 10.14 -6.61
N SER A 163 -50.07 10.02 -6.41
CA SER A 163 -50.78 10.60 -5.27
C SER A 163 -50.11 10.07 -4.00
N LEU A 164 -49.18 10.85 -3.45
CA LEU A 164 -48.59 10.64 -2.14
C LEU A 164 -49.76 10.79 -1.18
N ARG A 165 -50.46 9.68 -0.91
CA ARG A 165 -51.32 9.55 0.25
C ARG A 165 -50.43 9.91 1.42
N ARG A 166 -50.65 11.12 1.93
CA ARG A 166 -50.20 11.59 3.23
C ARG A 166 -50.85 10.67 4.25
N THR A 167 -50.29 9.48 4.42
CA THR A 167 -50.55 8.68 5.61
C THR A 167 -50.15 9.57 6.75
N SER A 168 -51.12 9.95 7.57
CA SER A 168 -50.90 10.63 8.84
C SER A 168 -49.87 9.84 9.62
N ASP A 169 -48.62 10.32 9.62
CA ASP A 169 -47.56 9.72 10.40
C ASP A 169 -48.02 9.70 11.86
N PRO A 170 -47.99 8.53 12.53
CA PRO A 170 -48.29 8.46 13.95
C PRO A 170 -47.32 9.38 14.69
N ALA A 171 -47.85 10.18 15.61
CA ALA A 171 -47.06 11.10 16.43
C ALA A 171 -45.83 10.37 16.99
N PRO A 172 -44.62 10.95 16.87
CA PRO A 172 -43.38 10.29 17.27
C PRO A 172 -43.39 10.10 18.79
N THR A 173 -43.82 8.92 19.25
CA THR A 173 -43.58 8.45 20.61
C THR A 173 -42.08 8.36 20.81
N GLY A 174 -41.54 9.26 21.63
CA GLY A 174 -40.13 9.64 21.72
C GLY A 174 -39.14 8.59 22.21
N ASP A 175 -39.47 7.30 22.21
CA ASP A 175 -38.68 6.27 22.88
C ASP A 175 -37.98 5.27 21.94
N LEU A 176 -38.13 5.40 20.61
CA LEU A 176 -37.65 4.36 19.69
C LEU A 176 -36.84 4.85 18.48
N TYR A 177 -36.39 6.09 18.47
CA TYR A 177 -35.34 6.52 17.53
C TYR A 177 -33.97 6.40 18.18
N LYS A 178 -33.49 5.15 18.31
CA LYS A 178 -32.07 4.93 18.56
C LYS A 178 -31.35 5.39 17.29
N PRO A 179 -30.55 6.48 17.33
CA PRO A 179 -29.97 7.04 16.11
C PRO A 179 -29.20 5.93 15.41
N MET A 180 -29.55 5.66 14.15
CA MET A 180 -28.77 4.76 13.31
C MET A 180 -27.32 5.24 13.38
N ARG A 181 -26.41 4.34 13.79
CA ARG A 181 -24.97 4.62 13.80
C ARG A 181 -24.61 5.28 12.47
N ARG A 182 -23.92 6.43 12.51
CA ARG A 182 -23.49 7.13 11.30
C ARG A 182 -22.79 6.14 10.38
N LEU A 183 -23.22 6.06 9.12
CA LEU A 183 -22.57 5.23 8.10
C LEU A 183 -21.09 5.61 7.87
N ASP A 184 -20.65 6.73 8.43
CA ASP A 184 -19.29 7.25 8.32
C ASP A 184 -18.32 6.67 9.37
N GLU A 185 -18.80 5.89 10.34
CA GLU A 185 -17.92 5.23 11.30
C GLU A 185 -17.33 3.96 10.68
N PRO A 186 -16.01 3.91 10.40
CA PRO A 186 -15.40 2.68 9.91
C PRO A 186 -15.58 1.59 10.97
N LEU A 187 -16.22 0.48 10.58
CA LEU A 187 -16.46 -0.70 11.43
C LEU A 187 -15.17 -1.29 12.05
N PHE A 188 -14.02 -0.91 11.50
CA PHE A 188 -12.73 -1.34 12.01
C PHE A 188 -12.26 -0.37 13.07
N SER A 189 -12.25 -0.82 14.32
CA SER A 189 -11.56 -0.15 15.42
C SER A 189 -10.16 0.30 14.94
N LYS A 190 -9.74 1.51 15.33
CA LYS A 190 -8.40 2.08 15.04
C LYS A 190 -7.23 1.09 15.26
N LEU A 191 -7.45 0.05 16.07
CA LEU A 191 -6.58 -1.09 16.29
C LEU A 191 -6.18 -1.89 15.03
N TRP A 192 -6.95 -1.83 13.94
CA TRP A 192 -6.62 -2.51 12.69
C TRP A 192 -5.34 -1.98 12.04
N TYR A 193 -4.99 -0.71 12.25
CA TYR A 193 -3.72 -0.14 11.79
C TYR A 193 -2.50 -0.72 12.52
N LEU A 194 -2.70 -1.35 13.68
CA LEU A 194 -1.65 -2.01 14.44
C LEU A 194 -1.37 -3.44 13.93
N ALA A 195 -2.30 -4.04 13.20
CA ALA A 195 -2.18 -5.41 12.72
C ALA A 195 -0.94 -5.64 11.82
N PRO A 196 -0.63 -4.79 10.82
CA PRO A 196 0.57 -4.95 9.98
C PRO A 196 1.87 -4.82 10.78
N VAL A 197 1.87 -3.98 11.82
CA VAL A 197 3.03 -3.74 12.68
C VAL A 197 3.32 -4.99 13.52
N ILE A 198 2.27 -5.58 14.11
CA ILE A 198 2.38 -6.82 14.88
C ILE A 198 2.75 -8.01 13.98
N PHE A 199 2.17 -8.12 12.78
CA PHE A 199 2.48 -9.20 11.84
C PHE A 199 3.93 -9.16 11.37
N ASN A 200 4.49 -7.97 11.11
CA ASN A 200 5.91 -7.82 10.75
C ASN A 200 6.84 -8.18 11.91
N LEU A 201 6.50 -7.81 13.14
CA LEU A 201 7.28 -8.17 14.33
C LEU A 201 7.30 -9.70 14.55
N ILE A 202 6.13 -10.34 14.50
CA ILE A 202 5.99 -11.79 14.66
C ILE A 202 6.69 -12.53 13.51
N GLY A 203 6.50 -12.06 12.26
CA GLY A 203 7.15 -12.66 11.09
C GLY A 203 8.68 -12.59 11.15
N GLY A 204 9.24 -11.45 11.57
CA GLY A 204 10.68 -11.29 11.78
C GLY A 204 11.22 -12.18 12.90
N LEU A 205 10.46 -12.32 13.99
CA LEU A 205 10.82 -13.18 15.11
C LEU A 205 10.83 -14.66 14.71
N ILE A 206 9.80 -15.13 14.00
CA ILE A 206 9.72 -16.51 13.50
C ILE A 206 10.85 -16.79 12.52
N ALA A 207 11.12 -15.87 11.59
CA ALA A 207 12.22 -16.00 10.63
C ALA A 207 13.59 -16.10 11.33
N TYR A 208 13.80 -15.33 12.40
CA TYR A 208 15.01 -15.42 13.22
C TYR A 208 15.16 -16.83 13.82
N PHE A 209 14.11 -17.38 14.43
CA PHE A 209 14.17 -18.72 15.03
C PHE A 209 14.37 -19.83 13.99
N ALA A 210 13.81 -19.68 12.78
CA ALA A 210 13.97 -20.65 11.70
C ALA A 210 15.41 -20.72 11.16
N ILE A 211 16.11 -19.58 11.11
CA ILE A 211 17.48 -19.48 10.53
C ILE A 211 18.58 -19.58 11.60
N LYS A 212 18.26 -19.34 12.88
CA LYS A 212 19.20 -19.44 14.00
C LYS A 212 20.06 -20.72 14.00
N PRO A 213 19.54 -21.94 13.70
CA PRO A 213 20.38 -23.14 13.74
C PRO A 213 21.32 -23.30 12.54
N SER A 214 21.07 -22.64 11.41
CA SER A 214 21.91 -22.78 10.21
C SER A 214 23.03 -21.74 10.14
N ASP A 215 22.72 -20.46 10.39
CA ASP A 215 23.67 -19.36 10.24
C ASP A 215 23.35 -18.17 11.16
N GLU A 216 24.04 -18.09 12.30
CA GLU A 216 23.79 -17.06 13.31
C GLU A 216 24.10 -15.63 12.80
N LYS A 217 25.12 -15.49 11.93
CA LYS A 217 25.50 -14.20 11.34
C LYS A 217 24.42 -13.67 10.39
N SER A 218 23.80 -14.54 9.61
CA SER A 218 22.71 -14.19 8.68
C SER A 218 21.42 -13.92 9.45
N ALA A 219 21.14 -14.70 10.50
CA ALA A 219 19.99 -14.49 11.39
C ALA A 219 20.02 -13.11 12.07
N LYS A 220 21.18 -12.67 12.56
CA LYS A 220 21.34 -11.33 13.15
C LYS A 220 21.10 -10.20 12.14
N LYS A 221 21.57 -10.35 10.89
CA LYS A 221 21.32 -9.36 9.82
C LYS A 221 19.84 -9.29 9.44
N MET A 222 19.17 -10.44 9.35
CA MET A 222 17.71 -10.51 9.10
C MET A 222 16.88 -9.90 10.24
N LEU A 223 17.26 -10.16 11.49
CA LEU A 223 16.63 -9.54 12.67
C LEU A 223 16.81 -8.01 12.64
N ALA A 224 18.02 -7.53 12.31
CA ALA A 224 18.31 -6.11 12.21
C ALA A 224 17.47 -5.42 11.12
N ILE A 225 17.28 -6.06 9.95
CA ILE A 225 16.40 -5.54 8.89
C ILE A 225 14.96 -5.43 9.39
N GLY A 226 14.46 -6.47 10.08
CA GLY A 226 13.12 -6.46 10.67
C GLY A 226 12.94 -5.33 11.71
N ALA A 227 13.93 -5.14 12.59
CA ALA A 227 13.90 -4.09 13.61
C ALA A 227 13.94 -2.68 12.99
N VAL A 228 14.78 -2.45 11.98
CA VAL A 228 14.86 -1.16 11.27
C VAL A 228 13.55 -0.85 10.55
N SER A 229 12.96 -1.85 9.88
CA SER A 229 11.66 -1.69 9.22
C SER A 229 10.55 -1.34 10.22
N PHE A 230 10.54 -2.00 11.39
CA PHE A 230 9.59 -1.70 12.46
C PHE A 230 9.73 -0.26 12.98
N ILE A 231 10.97 0.20 13.22
CA ILE A 231 11.24 1.57 13.67
C ILE A 231 10.76 2.60 12.63
N LEU A 232 10.99 2.37 11.34
CA LEU A 232 10.53 3.26 10.28
C LEU A 232 9.00 3.35 10.21
N VAL A 233 8.31 2.22 10.31
CA VAL A 233 6.83 2.19 10.32
C VAL A 233 6.29 2.87 11.57
N ALA A 234 6.88 2.59 12.74
CA ALA A 234 6.49 3.22 14.00
C ALA A 234 6.73 4.73 13.99
N ALA A 235 7.86 5.20 13.44
CA ALA A 235 8.16 6.61 13.29
C ALA A 235 7.19 7.29 12.30
N GLY A 236 6.88 6.64 11.17
CA GLY A 236 5.88 7.13 10.22
C GLY A 236 4.49 7.23 10.82
N ALA A 237 4.05 6.20 11.56
CA ALA A 237 2.77 6.20 12.27
C ALA A 237 2.73 7.24 13.40
N GLY A 238 3.84 7.42 14.12
CA GLY A 238 3.98 8.44 15.16
C GLY A 238 3.95 9.85 14.59
N TYR A 239 4.67 10.10 13.49
CA TYR A 239 4.63 11.37 12.77
C TYR A 239 3.24 11.68 12.22
N TYR A 240 2.57 10.67 11.64
CA TYR A 240 1.19 10.81 11.19
C TYR A 240 0.24 11.11 12.36
N SER A 241 0.39 10.41 13.49
CA SER A 241 -0.45 10.64 14.68
C SER A 241 -0.23 12.03 15.29
N TYR A 242 1.02 12.49 15.26
CA TYR A 242 1.43 13.82 15.72
C TYR A 242 0.81 14.92 14.85
N THR A 243 0.86 14.78 13.52
CA THR A 243 0.31 15.79 12.62
C THR A 243 -1.22 15.78 12.58
N THR A 244 -1.85 14.61 12.77
CA THR A 244 -3.31 14.47 12.64
C THR A 244 -4.08 14.72 13.92
N ASN A 245 -3.45 15.14 15.03
CA ASN A 245 -4.12 15.22 16.35
C ASN A 245 -4.95 13.95 16.60
N PHE A 246 -4.35 12.76 16.42
CA PHE A 246 -5.08 11.49 16.50
C PHE A 246 -5.66 11.23 17.92
N PHE A 247 -5.11 11.94 18.90
CA PHE A 247 -5.55 12.09 20.30
C PHE A 247 -5.96 13.53 20.63
N GLY A 248 -6.43 14.29 19.64
CA GLY A 248 -7.22 15.47 19.89
C GLY A 248 -8.45 14.99 20.66
N GLY A 249 -8.38 15.11 21.99
CA GLY A 249 -9.48 14.79 22.88
C GLY A 249 -10.75 15.42 22.33
N GLN A 250 -11.89 14.78 22.58
CA GLN A 250 -13.19 15.42 22.41
C GLN A 250 -13.07 16.81 23.04
N LYS A 251 -12.87 17.84 22.23
CA LYS A 251 -13.08 19.21 22.67
C LYS A 251 -14.56 19.21 22.95
N ASP A 252 -14.89 19.37 24.22
CA ASP A 252 -16.23 19.30 24.76
C ASP A 252 -17.17 19.96 23.76
N VAL A 253 -17.94 19.14 23.05
CA VAL A 253 -18.96 19.64 22.14
C VAL A 253 -19.92 20.33 23.08
N ALA A 254 -19.94 21.67 23.02
CA ALA A 254 -20.80 22.48 23.85
C ALA A 254 -22.20 21.85 23.82
N PRO A 255 -22.81 21.60 25.00
CA PRO A 255 -24.11 20.94 25.05
C PRO A 255 -25.08 21.68 24.12
N PRO A 256 -25.90 20.95 23.34
CA PRO A 256 -26.85 21.58 22.43
C PRO A 256 -27.71 22.57 23.21
N PRO A 257 -28.02 23.75 22.64
CA PRO A 257 -28.81 24.76 23.34
C PRO A 257 -30.15 24.15 23.74
N THR A 258 -30.34 23.97 25.04
CA THR A 258 -31.57 23.45 25.59
C THR A 258 -32.65 24.52 25.46
N GLY A 259 -33.58 24.31 24.55
CA GLY A 259 -34.90 24.93 24.55
C GLY A 259 -34.94 26.38 24.05
N ILE A 260 -35.60 26.56 22.91
CA ILE A 260 -36.19 27.86 22.54
C ILE A 260 -37.41 28.00 23.45
N VAL A 261 -37.32 28.83 24.49
CA VAL A 261 -38.48 29.24 25.28
C VAL A 261 -39.31 30.16 24.40
N ILE A 262 -40.47 29.68 23.95
CA ILE A 262 -41.49 30.52 23.33
C ILE A 262 -42.29 31.10 24.51
N GLU A 263 -41.99 32.32 24.92
CA GLU A 263 -42.90 33.08 25.80
C GLU A 263 -44.17 33.40 25.02
N GLY A 264 -45.31 33.00 25.58
CA GLY A 264 -46.65 33.34 25.13
C GLY A 264 -47.41 34.03 26.25
#